data_AF-A0A534SF12-F1
#
_entry.id   AF-A0A534SF12-F1
#
_cell.length_a   1.000
_cell.length_b   1.000
_cell.length_c   1.000
_cell.angle_alpha   90.00
_cell.angle_beta   90.00
_cell.angle_gamma   90.00
#
_symmetry.space_group_name_H-M   'P 1'
#
loop_
_entity.id
_entity.type
_entity.pdbx_description
1 polymer ?
#
loop_
_entity_poly.entity_id
_entity_poly.type
_entity_poly.pdbx_seq_one_letter_code
_entity_poly.pdbx_strand_id
1 'polypeptide(L)' 'MAIFEERISPDGLDLKEKVVHISRVSKVVKGGRRFSFSAVVVAG' A
#
# COMPACT_ATOMS: atom_id res chain seq x y z
N MET A 1 -17.60 -15.87 26.19
CA MET A 1 -17.69 -16.44 24.84
C MET A 1 -16.77 -15.61 23.96
N ALA A 2 -15.51 -16.04 23.82
CA ALA A 2 -14.48 -15.28 23.10
C ALA A 2 -14.56 -15.62 21.61
N ILE A 3 -14.71 -14.59 20.78
CA ILE A 3 -14.55 -14.67 19.33
C ILE A 3 -13.06 -14.86 19.04
N PHE A 4 -12.68 -16.05 18.61
CA PHE A 4 -11.33 -16.34 18.12
C PHE A 4 -11.19 -15.69 16.74
N GLU A 5 -10.32 -14.69 16.65
CA GLU A 5 -9.96 -14.04 15.40
C GLU A 5 -8.92 -14.91 14.69
N GLU A 6 -9.37 -15.69 13.72
CA GLU A 6 -8.53 -16.56 12.92
C GLU A 6 -7.61 -15.70 12.06
N ARG A 7 -6.34 -15.59 12.48
CA ARG A 7 -5.32 -14.86 11.73
C ARG A 7 -5.01 -15.64 10.45
N ILE A 8 -5.43 -15.11 9.32
CA ILE A 8 -5.09 -15.65 8.00
C ILE A 8 -3.56 -15.59 7.82
N SER A 9 -2.93 -16.75 7.75
CA SER A 9 -1.49 -16.90 7.50
C SER A 9 -1.19 -16.70 6.00
N PRO A 10 -0.28 -15.79 5.61
CA PRO A 10 -0.01 -15.45 4.21
C PRO A 10 0.87 -16.46 3.47
N ASP A 11 1.53 -17.39 4.17
CA ASP A 11 2.59 -18.24 3.62
C ASP A 11 2.15 -19.29 2.57
N GLY A 12 0.84 -19.42 2.32
CA GLY A 12 0.27 -20.34 1.32
C GLY A 12 -0.58 -19.67 0.23
N LEU A 13 -0.80 -18.36 0.30
CA LEU A 13 -1.46 -17.59 -0.76
C LEU A 13 -0.35 -17.00 -1.64
N ASP A 14 -0.05 -17.66 -2.76
CA ASP A 14 0.92 -17.20 -3.76
C ASP A 14 0.34 -16.02 -4.57
N LEU A 15 0.10 -14.91 -3.85
CA LEU A 15 -0.48 -13.69 -4.37
C LEU A 15 0.59 -12.97 -5.20
N LYS A 16 0.37 -12.88 -6.51
CA LYS A 16 1.26 -12.17 -7.42
C LYS A 16 0.96 -10.68 -7.35
N GLU A 17 1.78 -9.97 -6.59
CA GLU A 17 1.73 -8.52 -6.52
C GLU A 17 2.33 -7.88 -7.78
N LYS A 18 1.61 -6.92 -8.36
CA LYS A 18 2.12 -6.11 -9.46
C LYS A 18 1.94 -4.63 -9.16
N VAL A 19 3.05 -3.89 -9.15
CA VAL A 19 3.04 -2.43 -9.09
C VAL A 19 2.62 -1.89 -10.46
N VAL A 20 1.48 -1.21 -10.51
CA VAL A 20 0.91 -0.69 -11.75
C VAL A 20 1.46 0.69 -12.05
N HIS A 21 1.55 1.54 -11.03
CA HIS A 21 1.96 2.92 -11.20
C HIS A 21 2.57 3.49 -9.94
N ILE A 22 3.62 4.29 -10.09
CA ILE A 22 4.22 5.09 -9.01
C ILE A 22 4.33 6.53 -9.48
N SER A 23 3.79 7.45 -8.71
CA SER A 23 3.83 8.89 -8.99
C SER A 23 4.45 9.64 -7.82
N ARG A 24 5.32 10.60 -8.11
CA ARG A 24 5.76 11.60 -7.15
C ARG A 24 4.74 12.75 -7.15
N VAL A 25 4.03 12.91 -6.05
CA VAL A 25 3.12 14.04 -5.84
C VAL A 25 3.76 15.10 -4.94
N SER A 26 3.27 16.32 -5.02
CA SER A 26 3.82 17.41 -4.21
C SER A 26 2.74 18.34 -3.66
N LYS A 27 2.89 18.73 -2.40
CA LYS A 27 2.11 19.78 -1.75
C LYS A 27 2.99 21.02 -1.62
N VAL A 28 2.58 22.10 -2.26
CA VAL A 28 3.24 23.41 -2.11
C VAL A 28 2.88 24.01 -0.76
N VAL A 29 3.87 24.50 -0.03
CA VAL A 29 3.74 25.20 1.25
C VAL A 29 4.54 26.51 1.20
N LYS A 30 4.35 27.41 2.18
CA LYS A 30 4.93 28.77 2.16
C LYS A 30 6.45 28.82 1.93
N GLY A 31 7.21 27.78 2.28
CA GLY A 31 8.67 27.73 2.13
C GLY A 31 9.21 26.64 1.18
N GLY A 32 8.34 25.95 0.42
CA GLY A 32 8.82 24.91 -0.49
C GLY A 32 7.75 23.93 -0.92
N ARG A 33 8.17 22.73 -1.33
CA ARG A 33 7.29 21.64 -1.73
C ARG A 33 7.57 20.43 -0.86
N ARG A 34 6.53 19.91 -0.20
CA ARG A 34 6.59 18.58 0.41
C ARG A 34 6.31 17.56 -0.69
N PHE A 35 7.26 16.67 -0.94
CA PHE A 35 7.09 15.59 -1.89
C PHE A 35 6.64 14.33 -1.18
N SER A 36 5.76 13.58 -1.83
CA SER A 36 5.30 12.27 -1.38
C SER A 36 5.18 11.35 -2.58
N PHE A 37 5.24 10.05 -2.36
CA PHE A 37 5.03 9.06 -3.41
C PHE A 37 3.67 8.39 -3.21
N SER A 38 2.94 8.23 -4.30
CA SER A 38 1.72 7.44 -4.38
C SER A 38 2.00 6.24 -5.26
N ALA A 39 1.64 5.04 -4.80
CA ALA A 39 1.77 3.82 -5.57
C ALA A 39 0.42 3.11 -5.66
N VAL A 40 0.10 2.59 -6.84
CA VAL A 40 -1.06 1.74 -7.08
C VAL A 40 -0.54 0.33 -7.34
N VAL A 41 -0.99 -0.61 -6.52
CA VAL A 41 -0.57 -2.02 -6.55
C VAL A 41 -1.83 -2.89 -6.67
N VAL A 42 -1.74 -3.95 -7.45
CA VAL A 42 -2.78 -4.98 -7.57
C VAL A 42 -2.24 -6.28 -6.98
N ALA A 43 -3.02 -6.91 -6.11
CA ALA A 43 -2.78 -8.23 -5.57
C ALA A 43 -3.83 -9.20 -6.11
N GLY A 44 -3.41 -10.41 -6.50
CA GLY A 44 -4.27 -11.46 -7.04
C GLY A 44 -3.61 -12.82 -7.00
#